data_AF-A0A0S4IUW4-F1
#
_entry.id   AF-A0A0S4IUW4-F1
#
_cell.length_a   1.000
_cell.length_b   1.000
_cell.length_c   1.000
_cell.angle_alpha   90.00
_cell.angle_beta   90.00
_cell.angle_gamma   90.00
#
_symmetry.space_group_name_H-M   'P 1'
#
loop_
_entity.id
_entity.type
_entity.pdbx_description
1 polymer ?
#
loop_
_entity_poly.entity_id
_entity_poly.type
_entity_poly.pdbx_seq_one_letter_code
_entity_poly.pdbx_strand_id
1 'polypeptide(L)'
;MRSLPLLQASSLTELTVLMDELFEDSTPLATVIDETNTMITFAFDDDSNGDFTMKVCEALIPRIAKRGAGMNEQALRVREVLADHYEVRGRVNDVRNVLSTIPVAPGLRSARADFQLSVALRLIRLALQHDDVILFDSQLPRALAARKALSSSDPATPSLHHEFLGLQAQVFDRKRKFFDAGLRFYECSTKSEDEAERLEFLRRSIVCGILCNAGPQRSKLLATLVKDERVAQFGDLSAIVTTVHASRFIRPEDISVLTGFLEPHHTKEINAAGQSALQAAVAQHNLQAASRFYSNLSLTDLGELLGIQGHSVDAEKIAAQMIAEGRLAGSIDQVDQYIYFAHNNDVTLREWDAHILETCNVATSIATDISVRYGTSIL
;
A
#
# COMPACT_ATOMS: atom_id res chain seq x y z
N MET A 1 19.17 -44.08 -25.11
CA MET A 1 20.30 -43.17 -25.39
C MET A 1 20.29 -42.81 -26.87
N ARG A 2 19.48 -41.83 -27.28
CA ARG A 2 19.69 -41.13 -28.56
C ARG A 2 20.49 -39.88 -28.21
N SER A 3 21.72 -39.82 -28.71
CA SER A 3 22.62 -38.67 -28.61
C SER A 3 21.94 -37.46 -29.23
N LEU A 4 21.53 -36.50 -28.40
CA LEU A 4 20.94 -35.23 -28.84
C LEU A 4 22.05 -34.35 -29.44
N PRO A 5 22.07 -34.06 -30.75
CA PRO A 5 22.99 -33.07 -31.33
C PRO A 5 22.79 -31.66 -30.73
N LEU A 6 21.61 -31.40 -30.15
CA LEU A 6 21.26 -30.16 -29.44
C LEU A 6 22.07 -29.90 -28.16
N LEU A 7 22.58 -30.95 -27.49
CA LEU A 7 23.41 -30.83 -26.27
C LEU A 7 24.90 -30.58 -26.58
N GLN A 8 25.30 -30.68 -27.84
CA GLN A 8 26.68 -30.47 -28.31
C GLN A 8 26.88 -29.14 -29.03
N ALA A 9 25.81 -28.35 -29.22
CA ALA A 9 25.87 -27.05 -29.87
C ALA A 9 26.70 -26.09 -29.02
N SER A 10 27.81 -25.61 -29.59
CA SER A 10 28.78 -24.75 -28.92
C SER A 10 28.51 -23.26 -29.16
N SER A 11 27.59 -22.95 -30.07
CA SER A 11 27.18 -21.58 -30.41
C SER A 11 25.66 -21.44 -30.56
N LEU A 12 25.15 -20.23 -30.28
CA LEU A 12 23.72 -19.89 -30.45
C LEU A 12 23.25 -20.11 -31.91
N THR A 13 24.13 -19.88 -32.89
CA THR A 13 23.86 -20.07 -34.32
C THR A 13 23.57 -21.51 -34.68
N GLU A 14 24.37 -22.46 -34.18
CA GLU A 14 24.16 -23.89 -34.37
C GLU A 14 22.83 -24.33 -33.74
N LEU A 15 22.53 -23.82 -32.54
CA LEU A 15 21.31 -24.13 -31.82
C LEU A 15 20.07 -23.58 -32.54
N THR A 16 20.13 -22.37 -33.11
CA THR A 16 19.03 -21.81 -33.91
C THR A 16 18.75 -22.60 -35.18
N VAL A 17 19.78 -23.12 -35.85
CA VAL A 17 19.61 -23.96 -37.05
C VAL A 17 18.97 -25.29 -36.69
N LEU A 18 19.46 -25.95 -35.63
CA LEU A 18 18.85 -27.20 -35.13
C LEU A 18 17.40 -26.98 -34.66
N MET A 19 17.10 -25.83 -34.07
CA MET A 19 15.73 -25.44 -33.72
C MET A 19 14.87 -25.21 -34.98
N ASP A 20 15.40 -24.65 -36.06
CA ASP A 20 14.63 -24.49 -37.29
C ASP A 20 14.27 -25.85 -37.92
N GLU A 21 15.21 -26.79 -37.95
CA GLU A 21 14.98 -28.17 -38.40
C GLU A 21 13.95 -28.91 -37.51
N LEU A 22 14.08 -28.80 -36.19
CA LEU A 22 13.14 -29.40 -35.24
C LEU A 22 11.73 -28.80 -35.35
N PHE A 23 11.60 -27.54 -35.72
CA PHE A 23 10.32 -26.85 -35.81
C PHE A 23 9.70 -26.86 -37.24
N GLU A 24 10.22 -27.68 -38.16
CA GLU A 24 9.61 -27.94 -39.47
C GLU A 24 8.32 -28.77 -39.41
N ASP A 25 7.33 -28.44 -40.24
CA ASP A 25 6.02 -29.14 -40.28
C ASP A 25 6.10 -30.65 -40.51
N SER A 26 7.24 -31.14 -41.04
CA SER A 26 7.57 -32.54 -41.26
C SER A 26 7.80 -33.35 -39.97
N THR A 27 8.26 -32.73 -38.88
CA THR A 27 8.62 -33.46 -37.66
C THR A 27 7.40 -33.72 -36.76
N PRO A 28 7.24 -34.93 -36.19
CA PRO A 28 6.12 -35.25 -35.31
C PRO A 28 6.06 -34.37 -34.05
N LEU A 29 4.88 -33.84 -33.71
CA LEU A 29 4.67 -32.97 -32.55
C LEU A 29 5.18 -33.56 -31.24
N ALA A 30 5.05 -34.87 -31.03
CA ALA A 30 5.55 -35.55 -29.84
C ALA A 30 7.08 -35.45 -29.69
N THR A 31 7.81 -35.54 -30.81
CA THR A 31 9.27 -35.37 -30.83
C THR A 31 9.65 -33.91 -30.55
N VAL A 32 8.94 -32.95 -31.14
CA VAL A 32 9.15 -31.52 -30.87
C VAL A 32 8.93 -31.20 -29.40
N ILE A 33 7.88 -31.76 -28.78
CA ILE A 33 7.58 -31.59 -27.35
C ILE A 33 8.69 -32.16 -26.48
N ASP A 34 9.11 -33.40 -26.74
CA ASP A 34 10.14 -34.09 -25.95
C ASP A 34 11.47 -33.34 -26.03
N GLU A 35 11.90 -32.98 -27.25
CA GLU A 35 13.13 -32.23 -27.46
C GLU A 35 13.06 -30.81 -26.86
N THR A 36 11.92 -30.13 -26.98
CA THR A 36 11.73 -28.81 -26.34
C THR A 36 11.80 -28.91 -24.82
N ASN A 37 11.22 -29.96 -24.22
CA ASN A 37 11.33 -30.20 -22.79
C ASN A 37 12.78 -30.47 -22.37
N THR A 38 13.55 -31.22 -23.16
CA THR A 38 14.97 -31.45 -22.88
C THR A 38 15.81 -30.18 -23.00
N MET A 39 15.54 -29.33 -23.99
CA MET A 39 16.20 -28.02 -24.14
C MET A 39 15.87 -27.11 -22.96
N ILE A 40 14.60 -27.09 -22.54
CA ILE A 40 14.13 -26.40 -21.34
C ILE A 40 14.91 -26.89 -20.12
N THR A 41 14.95 -28.19 -19.83
CA THR A 41 15.68 -28.70 -18.64
C THR A 41 17.17 -28.40 -18.70
N PHE A 42 17.80 -28.57 -19.87
CA PHE A 42 19.24 -28.34 -20.02
C PHE A 42 19.62 -26.87 -19.89
N ALA A 43 18.86 -25.98 -20.53
CA ALA A 43 19.10 -24.54 -20.47
C ALA A 43 18.80 -23.94 -19.08
N PHE A 44 18.02 -24.64 -18.24
CA PHE A 44 17.62 -24.19 -16.91
C PHE A 44 18.43 -24.82 -15.77
N ASP A 45 19.11 -25.96 -15.99
CA ASP A 45 19.98 -26.57 -14.98
C ASP A 45 21.43 -26.04 -15.04
N ASP A 46 21.88 -25.49 -16.18
CA ASP A 46 23.21 -24.90 -16.34
C ASP A 46 23.15 -23.36 -16.18
N ASP A 47 23.09 -22.91 -14.93
CA ASP A 47 23.00 -21.49 -14.53
C ASP A 47 24.26 -20.67 -14.88
N SER A 48 25.26 -21.30 -15.50
CA SER A 48 26.57 -20.72 -15.80
C SER A 48 26.56 -19.69 -16.93
N ASN A 49 25.53 -19.67 -17.79
CA ASN A 49 25.44 -18.72 -18.91
C ASN A 49 24.02 -18.19 -19.16
N GLY A 50 23.47 -17.45 -18.19
CA GLY A 50 22.10 -16.91 -18.29
C GLY A 50 21.82 -16.01 -19.52
N ASP A 51 22.83 -15.43 -20.17
CA ASP A 51 22.65 -14.68 -21.42
C ASP A 51 22.36 -15.60 -22.60
N PHE A 52 22.94 -16.80 -22.60
CA PHE A 52 22.66 -17.84 -23.58
C PHE A 52 21.24 -18.37 -23.41
N THR A 53 20.84 -18.73 -22.19
CA THR A 53 19.48 -19.21 -21.87
C THR A 53 18.41 -18.20 -22.27
N MET A 54 18.63 -16.91 -22.01
CA MET A 54 17.72 -15.84 -22.44
C MET A 54 17.53 -15.81 -23.96
N LYS A 55 18.62 -15.85 -24.74
CA LYS A 55 18.55 -15.83 -26.21
C LYS A 55 17.89 -17.09 -26.78
N VAL A 56 18.13 -18.26 -26.16
CA VAL A 56 17.44 -19.51 -26.52
C VAL A 56 15.94 -19.40 -26.28
N CYS A 57 15.51 -18.84 -25.14
CA CYS A 57 14.10 -18.62 -24.84
C CYS A 57 13.44 -17.63 -25.81
N GLU A 58 14.10 -16.50 -26.11
CA GLU A 58 13.64 -15.52 -27.11
C GLU A 58 13.48 -16.16 -28.50
N ALA A 59 14.38 -17.08 -28.88
CA ALA A 59 14.30 -17.84 -30.12
C ALA A 59 13.20 -18.91 -30.12
N LEU A 60 12.91 -19.54 -28.98
CA LEU A 60 11.91 -20.61 -28.87
C LEU A 60 10.47 -20.09 -28.97
N ILE A 61 10.16 -18.95 -28.35
CA ILE A 61 8.78 -18.41 -28.27
C ILE A 61 8.08 -18.30 -29.65
N PRO A 62 8.66 -17.65 -30.69
CA PRO A 62 7.99 -17.54 -31.98
C PRO A 62 7.83 -18.89 -32.70
N ARG A 63 8.78 -19.82 -32.50
CA ARG A 63 8.74 -21.16 -33.10
C ARG A 63 7.67 -22.04 -32.46
N ILE A 64 7.56 -22.00 -31.13
CA ILE A 64 6.48 -22.65 -30.39
C ILE A 64 5.12 -22.07 -30.82
N ALA A 65 5.02 -20.74 -30.99
CA ALA A 65 3.79 -20.11 -31.45
C ALA A 65 3.37 -20.57 -32.86
N LYS A 66 4.33 -20.80 -33.76
CA LYS A 66 4.09 -21.31 -35.13
C LYS A 66 3.47 -22.72 -35.14
N ARG A 67 3.85 -23.58 -34.19
CA ARG A 67 3.30 -24.94 -34.04
C ARG A 67 1.87 -24.97 -33.48
N GLY A 68 1.42 -23.87 -32.87
CA GLY A 68 0.06 -23.71 -32.38
C GLY A 68 -0.21 -24.29 -30.99
N ALA A 69 -1.49 -24.50 -30.68
CA ALA A 69 -1.98 -24.77 -29.33
C ALA A 69 -1.49 -26.09 -28.69
N GLY A 70 -0.89 -27.00 -29.46
CA GLY A 70 -0.35 -28.27 -28.96
C GLY A 70 0.87 -28.13 -28.05
N MET A 71 1.51 -26.96 -28.01
CA MET A 71 2.71 -26.71 -27.21
C MET A 71 2.51 -25.64 -26.12
N ASN A 72 1.27 -25.42 -25.66
CA ASN A 72 0.95 -24.37 -24.70
C ASN A 72 1.70 -24.49 -23.36
N GLU A 73 1.97 -25.71 -22.90
CA GLU A 73 2.70 -25.96 -21.66
C GLU A 73 4.19 -25.58 -21.78
N GLN A 74 4.83 -25.92 -22.90
CA GLN A 74 6.20 -25.53 -23.22
C GLN A 74 6.27 -24.01 -23.39
N ALA A 75 5.29 -23.42 -24.08
CA ALA A 75 5.19 -21.98 -24.26
C ALA A 75 5.06 -21.24 -22.93
N LEU A 76 4.39 -21.84 -21.94
CA LEU A 76 4.28 -21.30 -20.59
C LEU A 76 5.64 -21.35 -19.87
N ARG A 77 6.27 -22.53 -19.82
CA ARG A 77 7.56 -22.75 -19.13
C ARG A 77 8.66 -21.83 -19.68
N VAL A 78 8.77 -21.69 -21.00
CA VAL A 78 9.76 -20.81 -21.63
C VAL A 78 9.53 -19.35 -21.25
N ARG A 79 8.28 -18.91 -21.16
CA ARG A 79 7.96 -17.53 -20.73
C ARG A 79 8.26 -17.29 -19.25
N GLU A 80 8.00 -18.27 -18.38
CA GLU A 80 8.35 -18.15 -16.95
C GLU A 80 9.85 -17.92 -16.77
N VAL A 81 10.68 -18.76 -17.41
CA VAL A 81 12.13 -18.62 -17.25
C VAL A 81 12.69 -17.38 -17.96
N LEU A 82 12.14 -17.02 -19.11
CA LEU A 82 12.52 -15.76 -19.76
C LEU A 82 12.19 -14.56 -18.85
N ALA A 83 11.04 -14.58 -18.18
CA ALA A 83 10.68 -13.56 -17.21
C ALA A 83 11.66 -13.53 -16.02
N ASP A 84 12.08 -14.69 -15.49
CA ASP A 84 13.08 -14.78 -14.42
C ASP A 84 14.40 -14.12 -14.83
N HIS A 85 14.88 -14.41 -16.04
CA HIS A 85 16.10 -13.80 -16.56
C HIS A 85 15.98 -12.29 -16.84
N TYR A 86 14.81 -11.81 -17.28
CA TYR A 86 14.57 -10.39 -17.45
C TYR A 86 14.46 -9.66 -16.11
N GLU A 87 13.89 -10.28 -15.07
CA GLU A 87 13.82 -9.70 -13.72
C GLU A 87 15.19 -9.53 -13.09
N VAL A 88 16.04 -10.56 -13.15
CA VAL A 88 17.43 -10.50 -12.63
C VAL A 88 18.22 -9.35 -13.29
N ARG A 89 17.91 -9.02 -14.54
CA ARG A 89 18.54 -7.94 -15.31
C ARG A 89 17.84 -6.58 -15.20
N GLY A 90 16.75 -6.48 -14.43
CA GLY A 90 15.96 -5.25 -14.31
C GLY A 90 15.24 -4.81 -15.59
N ARG A 91 14.99 -5.72 -16.54
CA ARG A 91 14.30 -5.45 -17.82
C ARG A 91 12.78 -5.46 -17.66
N VAL A 92 12.25 -4.47 -16.96
CA VAL A 92 10.83 -4.31 -16.55
C VAL A 92 9.83 -4.49 -17.69
N ASN A 93 10.03 -3.77 -18.79
CA ASN A 93 9.09 -3.76 -19.90
C ASN A 93 9.02 -5.13 -20.57
N ASP A 94 10.15 -5.83 -20.62
CA ASP A 94 10.25 -7.14 -21.23
C ASP A 94 9.57 -8.21 -20.35
N VAL A 95 9.75 -8.16 -19.02
CA VAL A 95 8.99 -9.00 -18.08
C VAL A 95 7.48 -8.81 -18.27
N ARG A 96 7.04 -7.55 -18.33
CA ARG A 96 5.62 -7.22 -18.54
C ARG A 96 5.09 -7.78 -19.84
N ASN A 97 5.83 -7.61 -20.93
CA ASN A 97 5.44 -8.11 -22.24
C ASN A 97 5.37 -9.64 -22.25
N VAL A 98 6.36 -10.32 -21.67
CA VAL A 98 6.39 -11.78 -21.61
C VAL A 98 5.23 -12.32 -20.77
N LEU A 99 5.03 -11.83 -19.55
CA LEU A 99 4.00 -12.33 -18.65
C LEU A 99 2.57 -11.97 -19.10
N SER A 100 2.37 -10.82 -19.74
CA SER A 100 1.06 -10.42 -20.26
C SER A 100 0.59 -11.23 -21.48
N THR A 101 1.52 -11.86 -22.20
CA THR A 101 1.22 -12.69 -23.38
C THR A 101 0.89 -14.15 -23.04
N ILE A 102 0.89 -14.52 -21.75
CA ILE A 102 0.56 -15.88 -21.33
C ILE A 102 -0.89 -16.21 -21.75
N PRO A 103 -1.11 -17.23 -22.60
CA PRO A 103 -2.45 -17.57 -23.05
C PRO A 103 -3.27 -18.16 -21.90
N VAL A 104 -4.48 -17.64 -21.70
CA VAL A 104 -5.45 -18.16 -20.73
C VAL A 104 -6.49 -18.97 -21.50
N ALA A 105 -6.33 -20.30 -21.53
CA ALA A 105 -7.30 -21.21 -22.15
C ALA A 105 -7.80 -22.26 -21.14
N PRO A 106 -9.09 -22.64 -21.16
CA PRO A 106 -9.63 -23.64 -20.27
C PRO A 106 -8.84 -24.96 -20.33
N GLY A 107 -8.51 -25.53 -19.18
CA GLY A 107 -7.73 -26.78 -19.07
C GLY A 107 -6.20 -26.59 -19.05
N LEU A 108 -5.68 -25.38 -19.26
CA LEU A 108 -4.24 -25.10 -19.09
C LEU A 108 -3.89 -24.80 -17.62
N ARG A 109 -2.63 -25.04 -17.23
CA ARG A 109 -2.07 -24.59 -15.94
C ARG A 109 -2.22 -23.07 -15.77
N SER A 110 -2.07 -22.30 -16.85
CA SER A 110 -2.25 -20.85 -16.86
C SER A 110 -3.69 -20.37 -16.59
N ALA A 111 -4.68 -21.27 -16.71
CA ALA A 111 -6.06 -20.98 -16.35
C ALA A 111 -6.38 -21.23 -14.87
N ARG A 112 -5.45 -21.83 -14.10
CA ARG A 112 -5.65 -22.04 -12.67
C ARG A 112 -5.50 -20.74 -11.89
N ALA A 113 -6.31 -20.58 -10.85
CA ALA A 113 -6.40 -19.35 -10.07
C ALA A 113 -5.12 -19.03 -9.27
N ASP A 114 -4.45 -20.05 -8.73
CA ASP A 114 -3.15 -19.96 -8.04
C ASP A 114 -2.08 -19.37 -8.95
N PHE A 115 -1.99 -19.89 -10.18
CA PHE A 115 -1.04 -19.43 -11.18
C PHE A 115 -1.35 -18.00 -11.65
N GLN A 116 -2.62 -17.70 -11.93
CA GLN A 116 -3.01 -16.35 -12.34
C GLN A 116 -2.71 -15.32 -11.26
N LEU A 117 -2.94 -15.70 -9.99
CA LEU A 117 -2.60 -14.84 -8.87
C LEU A 117 -1.09 -14.64 -8.78
N SER A 118 -0.28 -15.71 -8.83
CA SER A 118 1.18 -15.58 -8.71
C SER A 118 1.78 -14.66 -9.80
N VAL A 119 1.33 -14.79 -11.05
CA VAL A 119 1.74 -13.90 -12.15
C VAL A 119 1.30 -12.46 -11.89
N ALA A 120 0.06 -12.24 -11.43
CA ALA A 120 -0.43 -10.90 -11.14
C ALA A 120 0.33 -10.25 -9.97
N LEU A 121 0.64 -11.00 -8.91
CA LEU A 121 1.44 -10.53 -7.77
C LEU A 121 2.87 -10.16 -8.20
N ARG A 122 3.47 -10.96 -9.09
CA ARG A 122 4.78 -10.70 -9.69
C ARG A 122 4.79 -9.38 -10.47
N LEU A 123 3.78 -9.15 -11.31
CA LEU A 123 3.64 -7.88 -12.03
C LEU A 123 3.35 -6.69 -11.09
N ILE A 124 2.63 -6.89 -9.99
CA ILE A 124 2.41 -5.85 -8.99
C ILE A 124 3.72 -5.50 -8.27
N ARG A 125 4.55 -6.48 -7.89
CA ARG A 125 5.89 -6.22 -7.33
C ARG A 125 6.74 -5.39 -8.27
N LEU A 126 6.75 -5.78 -9.55
CA LEU A 126 7.47 -5.04 -10.58
C LEU A 126 6.93 -3.61 -10.72
N ALA A 127 5.61 -3.43 -10.68
CA ALA A 127 5.01 -2.10 -10.71
C ALA A 127 5.40 -1.24 -9.49
N LEU A 128 5.52 -1.83 -8.30
CA LEU A 128 5.95 -1.14 -7.07
C LEU A 128 7.40 -0.67 -7.12
N GLN A 129 8.27 -1.38 -7.84
CA GLN A 129 9.67 -0.99 -8.01
C GLN A 129 9.85 0.23 -8.93
N HIS A 130 8.91 0.44 -9.86
CA HIS A 130 8.99 1.47 -10.90
C HIS A 130 7.85 2.51 -10.82
N ASP A 131 7.08 2.50 -9.74
CA ASP A 131 5.89 3.34 -9.51
C ASP A 131 4.93 3.39 -10.73
N ASP A 132 4.71 2.24 -11.38
CA ASP A 132 3.85 2.14 -12.55
C ASP A 132 2.36 2.02 -12.17
N VAL A 133 1.70 3.18 -12.11
CA VAL A 133 0.29 3.29 -11.76
C VAL A 133 -0.65 2.58 -12.73
N ILE A 134 -0.30 2.54 -14.03
CA ILE A 134 -1.11 1.89 -15.06
C ILE A 134 -1.11 0.37 -14.82
N LEU A 135 0.07 -0.18 -14.50
CA LEU A 135 0.18 -1.59 -14.22
C LEU A 135 -0.57 -1.96 -12.93
N PHE A 136 -0.55 -1.14 -11.88
CA PHE A 136 -1.38 -1.34 -10.69
C PHE A 136 -2.87 -1.47 -11.03
N ASP A 137 -3.40 -0.52 -11.79
CA ASP A 137 -4.83 -0.46 -12.10
C ASP A 137 -5.30 -1.61 -12.98
N SER A 138 -4.41 -2.14 -13.83
CA SER A 138 -4.71 -3.32 -14.64
C SER A 138 -4.61 -4.64 -13.85
N GLN A 139 -3.62 -4.79 -12.95
CA GLN A 139 -3.32 -6.08 -12.32
C GLN A 139 -4.02 -6.29 -10.97
N LEU A 140 -4.28 -5.24 -10.18
CA LEU A 140 -4.91 -5.40 -8.87
C LEU A 140 -6.33 -6.02 -8.97
N PRO A 141 -7.21 -5.63 -9.92
CA PRO A 141 -8.51 -6.30 -10.10
C PRO A 141 -8.38 -7.76 -10.54
N ARG A 142 -7.39 -8.06 -11.40
CA ARG A 142 -7.10 -9.44 -11.86
C ARG A 142 -6.64 -10.32 -10.71
N ALA A 143 -5.70 -9.85 -9.91
CA ALA A 143 -5.23 -10.51 -8.71
C ALA A 143 -6.38 -10.74 -7.72
N LEU A 144 -7.25 -9.75 -7.51
CA LEU A 144 -8.42 -9.89 -6.64
C LEU A 144 -9.39 -10.98 -7.14
N ALA A 145 -9.63 -11.04 -8.45
CA ALA A 145 -10.49 -12.05 -9.06
C ALA A 145 -9.88 -13.46 -8.92
N ALA A 146 -8.59 -13.62 -9.23
CA ALA A 146 -7.88 -14.87 -9.07
C ALA A 146 -7.87 -15.34 -7.60
N ARG A 147 -7.60 -14.44 -6.65
CA ARG A 147 -7.64 -14.74 -5.22
C ARG A 147 -9.01 -15.28 -4.78
N LYS A 148 -10.10 -14.67 -5.24
CA LYS A 148 -11.47 -15.13 -4.92
C LYS A 148 -11.79 -16.52 -5.48
N ALA A 149 -11.11 -16.91 -6.55
CA ALA A 149 -11.28 -18.20 -7.21
C ALA A 149 -10.34 -19.30 -6.65
N LEU A 150 -9.49 -18.98 -5.68
CA LEU A 150 -8.62 -19.97 -5.04
C LEU A 150 -9.42 -21.02 -4.28
N SER A 151 -9.01 -22.28 -4.40
CA SER A 151 -9.58 -23.36 -3.61
C SER A 151 -9.04 -23.31 -2.18
N SER A 152 -9.92 -23.33 -1.18
CA SER A 152 -9.51 -23.40 0.23
C SER A 152 -8.82 -24.72 0.60
N SER A 153 -8.82 -25.73 -0.28
CA SER A 153 -8.16 -27.02 -0.05
C SER A 153 -6.66 -27.01 -0.37
N ASP A 154 -6.16 -26.02 -1.09
CA ASP A 154 -4.77 -25.99 -1.54
C ASP A 154 -3.86 -25.41 -0.43
N PRO A 155 -2.81 -26.13 0.01
CA PRO A 155 -1.91 -25.67 1.07
C PRO A 155 -1.16 -24.38 0.73
N ALA A 156 -0.99 -24.01 -0.54
CA ALA A 156 -0.35 -22.75 -0.95
C ALA A 156 -1.30 -21.53 -0.86
N THR A 157 -2.59 -21.76 -0.61
CA THR A 157 -3.61 -20.72 -0.58
C THR A 157 -3.38 -19.65 0.50
N PRO A 158 -3.05 -19.99 1.76
CA PRO A 158 -2.86 -18.99 2.81
C PRO A 158 -1.68 -18.04 2.53
N SER A 159 -0.55 -18.56 2.04
CA SER A 159 0.62 -17.75 1.72
C SER A 159 0.33 -16.78 0.56
N LEU A 160 -0.33 -17.24 -0.51
CA LEU A 160 -0.74 -16.38 -1.61
C LEU A 160 -1.75 -15.31 -1.18
N HIS A 161 -2.66 -15.64 -0.26
CA HIS A 161 -3.59 -14.65 0.32
C HIS A 161 -2.86 -13.58 1.12
N HIS A 162 -1.88 -13.99 1.93
CA HIS A 162 -1.08 -13.09 2.75
C HIS A 162 -0.25 -12.15 1.87
N GLU A 163 0.45 -12.71 0.88
CA GLU A 163 1.26 -11.97 -0.09
C GLU A 163 0.40 -10.95 -0.88
N PHE A 164 -0.78 -11.36 -1.35
CA PHE A 164 -1.71 -10.45 -1.99
C PHE A 164 -2.10 -9.29 -1.07
N LEU A 165 -2.39 -9.56 0.20
CA LEU A 165 -2.84 -8.54 1.15
C LEU A 165 -1.74 -7.49 1.38
N GLY A 166 -0.50 -7.95 1.57
CA GLY A 166 0.66 -7.08 1.71
C GLY A 166 0.89 -6.20 0.49
N LEU A 167 0.87 -6.78 -0.72
CA LEU A 167 1.05 -6.02 -1.96
C LEU A 167 -0.11 -5.07 -2.25
N GLN A 168 -1.35 -5.46 -1.95
CA GLN A 168 -2.51 -4.58 -2.05
C GLN A 168 -2.36 -3.35 -1.15
N ALA A 169 -1.89 -3.54 0.08
CA ALA A 169 -1.65 -2.44 1.01
C ALA A 169 -0.60 -1.46 0.46
N GLN A 170 0.51 -1.98 -0.09
CA GLN A 170 1.57 -1.18 -0.72
C GLN A 170 1.07 -0.41 -1.95
N VAL A 171 0.22 -1.01 -2.78
CA VAL A 171 -0.38 -0.32 -3.92
C VAL A 171 -1.29 0.82 -3.45
N PHE A 172 -2.11 0.61 -2.42
CA PHE A 172 -2.94 1.68 -1.87
C PHE A 172 -2.12 2.81 -1.26
N ASP A 173 -1.02 2.47 -0.60
CA ASP A 173 -0.05 3.42 -0.05
C ASP A 173 0.56 4.30 -1.16
N ARG A 174 1.10 3.68 -2.22
CA ARG A 174 1.62 4.38 -3.42
C ARG A 174 0.56 5.24 -4.10
N LYS A 175 -0.69 4.78 -4.16
CA LYS A 175 -1.81 5.54 -4.71
C LYS A 175 -2.36 6.61 -3.75
N ARG A 176 -1.73 6.85 -2.59
CA ARG A 176 -2.14 7.79 -1.54
C ARG A 176 -3.54 7.54 -0.97
N LYS A 177 -4.03 6.30 -1.10
CA LYS A 177 -5.25 5.83 -0.45
C LYS A 177 -4.90 5.36 0.97
N PHE A 178 -4.38 6.30 1.78
CA PHE A 178 -3.77 5.98 3.08
C PHE A 178 -4.73 5.29 4.06
N PHE A 179 -6.02 5.61 4.01
CA PHE A 179 -7.00 4.89 4.83
C PHE A 179 -7.08 3.40 4.46
N ASP A 180 -7.26 3.11 3.17
CA ASP A 180 -7.35 1.73 2.66
C ASP A 180 -6.03 0.99 2.90
N ALA A 181 -4.89 1.65 2.66
CA ALA A 181 -3.56 1.10 2.94
C ALA A 181 -3.40 0.78 4.43
N GLY A 182 -3.72 1.72 5.31
CA GLY A 182 -3.62 1.58 6.75
C GLY A 182 -4.44 0.42 7.29
N LEU A 183 -5.68 0.25 6.82
CA LEU A 183 -6.52 -0.91 7.17
C LEU A 183 -5.89 -2.24 6.73
N ARG A 184 -5.37 -2.31 5.50
CA ARG A 184 -4.78 -3.55 4.97
C ARG A 184 -3.46 -3.90 5.66
N PHE A 185 -2.62 -2.91 5.95
CA PHE A 185 -1.42 -3.11 6.75
C PHE A 185 -1.76 -3.58 8.18
N TYR A 186 -2.78 -3.00 8.80
CA TYR A 186 -3.24 -3.49 10.11
C TYR A 186 -3.69 -4.94 10.03
N GLU A 187 -4.50 -5.29 9.03
CA GLU A 187 -4.95 -6.66 8.78
C GLU A 187 -3.76 -7.63 8.58
N CYS A 188 -2.75 -7.26 7.78
CA CYS A 188 -1.50 -8.02 7.65
C CYS A 188 -0.80 -8.21 8.99
N SER A 189 -0.66 -7.15 9.80
CA SER A 189 0.00 -7.22 11.10
C SER A 189 -0.65 -8.18 12.10
N THR A 190 -1.96 -8.42 11.94
CA THR A 190 -2.73 -9.34 12.78
C THR A 190 -2.67 -10.78 12.31
N LYS A 191 -2.37 -11.00 11.01
CA LYS A 191 -2.40 -12.31 10.35
C LYS A 191 -1.02 -12.90 10.08
N SER A 192 0.03 -12.09 10.03
CA SER A 192 1.40 -12.59 9.85
C SER A 192 1.82 -13.42 11.08
N GLU A 193 2.58 -14.48 10.83
CA GLU A 193 3.14 -15.36 11.86
C GLU A 193 4.53 -14.88 12.32
N ASP A 194 5.25 -14.16 11.48
CA ASP A 194 6.58 -13.62 11.76
C ASP A 194 6.49 -12.30 12.54
N GLU A 195 7.12 -12.25 13.71
CA GLU A 195 7.11 -11.07 14.58
C GLU A 195 7.70 -9.83 13.89
N ALA A 196 8.79 -9.97 13.14
CA ALA A 196 9.43 -8.85 12.45
C ALA A 196 8.50 -8.26 11.38
N GLU A 197 7.89 -9.13 10.56
CA GLU A 197 6.93 -8.74 9.53
C GLU A 197 5.66 -8.12 10.15
N ARG A 198 5.14 -8.68 11.24
CA ARG A 198 3.98 -8.13 11.97
C ARG A 198 4.24 -6.70 12.43
N LEU A 199 5.40 -6.45 13.04
CA LEU A 199 5.75 -5.12 13.52
C LEU A 199 5.96 -4.13 12.37
N GLU A 200 6.58 -4.56 11.28
CA GLU A 200 6.76 -3.69 10.11
C GLU A 200 5.41 -3.30 9.48
N PHE A 201 4.48 -4.24 9.32
CA PHE A 201 3.14 -3.92 8.86
C PHE A 201 2.38 -3.00 9.82
N LEU A 202 2.51 -3.21 11.13
CA LEU A 202 1.89 -2.32 12.10
C LEU A 202 2.47 -0.90 12.02
N ARG A 203 3.80 -0.77 11.90
CA ARG A 203 4.49 0.51 11.70
C ARG A 203 3.94 1.25 10.48
N ARG A 204 3.82 0.57 9.34
CA ARG A 204 3.26 1.13 8.10
C ARG A 204 1.79 1.52 8.25
N SER A 205 0.99 0.75 9.00
CA SER A 205 -0.40 1.10 9.31
C SER A 205 -0.49 2.40 10.12
N ILE A 206 0.38 2.58 11.12
CA ILE A 206 0.46 3.82 11.91
C ILE A 206 0.78 5.01 11.01
N VAL A 207 1.82 4.89 10.18
CA VAL A 207 2.22 5.94 9.23
C VAL A 207 1.05 6.31 8.30
N CYS A 208 0.40 5.31 7.69
CA CYS A 208 -0.77 5.53 6.84
C CYS A 208 -1.95 6.15 7.61
N GLY A 209 -2.19 5.76 8.85
CA GLY A 209 -3.21 6.34 9.71
C GLY A 209 -2.95 7.83 10.01
N ILE A 210 -1.69 8.20 10.21
CA ILE A 210 -1.29 9.60 10.41
C ILE A 210 -1.43 10.40 9.11
N LEU A 211 -0.98 9.86 7.97
CA LEU A 211 -1.06 10.51 6.65
C LEU A 211 -2.47 10.59 6.05
N CYS A 212 -3.39 9.76 6.54
CA CYS A 212 -4.78 9.79 6.10
C CYS A 212 -5.43 11.17 6.36
N ASN A 213 -6.30 11.60 5.45
CA ASN A 213 -7.07 12.82 5.62
C ASN A 213 -7.91 12.77 6.91
N ALA A 214 -7.98 13.90 7.60
CA ALA A 214 -8.84 14.13 8.76
C ALA A 214 -10.29 13.71 8.50
N GLY A 215 -10.87 12.87 9.36
CA GLY A 215 -12.28 12.45 9.26
C GLY A 215 -12.64 11.23 10.12
N PRO A 216 -13.93 10.81 10.16
CA PRO A 216 -14.41 9.76 11.06
C PRO A 216 -13.74 8.39 10.85
N GLN A 217 -13.44 8.05 9.59
CA GLN A 217 -12.74 6.81 9.23
C GLN A 217 -11.32 6.77 9.80
N ARG A 218 -10.55 7.87 9.64
CA ARG A 218 -9.22 8.03 10.23
C ARG A 218 -9.28 7.92 11.75
N SER A 219 -10.22 8.62 12.40
CA SER A 219 -10.36 8.57 13.87
C SER A 219 -10.61 7.15 14.37
N LYS A 220 -11.42 6.35 13.67
CA LYS A 220 -11.65 4.94 14.02
C LYS A 220 -10.39 4.10 13.88
N LEU A 221 -9.65 4.23 12.77
CA LEU A 221 -8.40 3.51 12.56
C LEU A 221 -7.35 3.87 13.64
N LEU A 222 -7.16 5.16 13.92
CA LEU A 222 -6.26 5.63 14.97
C LEU A 222 -6.68 5.13 16.36
N ALA A 223 -7.97 5.10 16.67
CA ALA A 223 -8.49 4.54 17.91
C ALA A 223 -8.18 3.04 18.05
N THR A 224 -8.25 2.28 16.96
CA THR A 224 -7.83 0.87 16.95
C THR A 224 -6.32 0.74 17.18
N LEU A 225 -5.51 1.56 16.52
CA LEU A 225 -4.05 1.52 16.65
C LEU A 225 -3.58 1.90 18.06
N VAL A 226 -4.09 2.98 18.65
CA VAL A 226 -3.70 3.43 19.99
C VAL A 226 -4.07 2.41 21.09
N LYS A 227 -5.09 1.57 20.85
CA LYS A 227 -5.47 0.49 21.77
C LYS A 227 -4.63 -0.79 21.60
N ASP A 228 -3.88 -0.91 20.53
CA ASP A 228 -3.02 -2.07 20.28
C ASP A 228 -1.72 -1.92 21.07
N GLU A 229 -1.53 -2.77 22.08
CA GLU A 229 -0.37 -2.71 22.99
C GLU A 229 0.98 -2.77 22.27
N ARG A 230 1.03 -3.40 21.09
CA ARG A 230 2.25 -3.50 20.27
C ARG A 230 2.73 -2.14 19.77
N VAL A 231 1.83 -1.15 19.68
CA VAL A 231 2.19 0.20 19.23
C VAL A 231 3.16 0.88 20.19
N ALA A 232 3.16 0.51 21.48
CA ALA A 232 4.10 1.03 22.46
C ALA A 232 5.57 0.72 22.11
N GLN A 233 5.84 -0.30 21.30
CA GLN A 233 7.19 -0.67 20.88
C GLN A 233 7.85 0.35 19.94
N PHE A 234 7.07 1.23 19.30
CA PHE A 234 7.59 2.21 18.34
C PHE A 234 8.02 3.54 18.96
N GLY A 235 8.14 3.63 20.29
CA GLY A 235 8.69 4.79 20.99
C GLY A 235 8.01 6.10 20.59
N ASP A 236 8.77 7.03 20.01
CA ASP A 236 8.28 8.35 19.61
C ASP A 236 7.11 8.28 18.61
N LEU A 237 7.09 7.29 17.70
CA LEU A 237 5.97 7.13 16.76
C LEU A 237 4.66 6.80 17.50
N SER A 238 4.73 6.08 18.62
CA SER A 238 3.59 5.80 19.50
C SER A 238 3.05 7.08 20.16
N ALA A 239 3.95 7.96 20.60
CA ALA A 239 3.58 9.25 21.16
C ALA A 239 2.88 10.12 20.10
N ILE A 240 3.42 10.15 18.87
CA ILE A 240 2.84 10.91 17.75
C ILE A 240 1.44 10.41 17.41
N VAL A 241 1.23 9.09 17.21
CA VAL A 241 -0.10 8.56 16.87
C VAL A 241 -1.12 8.82 17.98
N THR A 242 -0.70 8.82 19.24
CA THR A 242 -1.55 9.16 20.40
C THR A 242 -1.94 10.64 20.38
N THR A 243 -0.99 11.54 20.11
CA THR A 243 -1.22 12.98 19.94
C THR A 243 -2.20 13.26 18.80
N VAL A 244 -2.02 12.58 17.66
CA VAL A 244 -2.89 12.68 16.49
C VAL A 244 -4.29 12.16 16.81
N HIS A 245 -4.42 11.00 17.46
CA HIS A 245 -5.71 10.46 17.89
C HIS A 245 -6.45 11.41 18.86
N ALA A 246 -5.73 12.05 19.78
CA ALA A 246 -6.27 13.04 20.71
C ALA A 246 -6.63 14.39 20.04
N SER A 247 -6.41 14.54 18.72
CA SER A 247 -6.62 15.79 17.97
C SER A 247 -5.84 16.98 18.54
N ARG A 248 -4.62 16.73 19.02
CA ARG A 248 -3.69 17.78 19.46
C ARG A 248 -2.82 18.24 18.29
N PHE A 249 -2.22 19.41 18.40
CA PHE A 249 -1.27 19.93 17.41
C PHE A 249 -0.07 19.00 17.25
N ILE A 250 0.29 18.71 16.00
CA ILE A 250 1.55 18.05 15.64
C ILE A 250 2.60 19.16 15.55
N ARG A 251 3.65 19.06 16.36
CA ARG A 251 4.67 20.08 16.46
C ARG A 251 5.84 19.83 15.49
N PRO A 252 6.69 20.83 15.19
CA PRO A 252 7.83 20.65 14.31
C PRO A 252 8.77 19.50 14.72
N GLU A 253 8.97 19.29 16.02
CA GLU A 253 9.71 18.15 16.55
C GLU A 253 9.09 16.81 16.16
N ASP A 254 7.76 16.67 16.27
CA ASP A 254 7.03 15.46 15.89
C ASP A 254 7.13 15.21 14.38
N ILE A 255 7.07 16.27 13.57
CA ILE A 255 7.24 16.19 12.12
C ILE A 255 8.65 15.66 11.80
N SER A 256 9.68 16.17 12.47
CA SER A 256 11.06 15.74 12.26
C SER A 256 11.25 14.26 12.56
N VAL A 257 10.67 13.76 13.67
CA VAL A 257 10.69 12.35 14.03
C VAL A 257 9.91 11.52 13.02
N LEU A 258 8.70 11.96 12.66
CA LEU A 258 7.84 11.26 11.71
C LEU A 258 8.52 11.05 10.37
N THR A 259 9.29 12.04 9.87
CA THR A 259 10.01 11.90 8.59
C THR A 259 10.98 10.71 8.55
N GLY A 260 11.55 10.31 9.68
CA GLY A 260 12.43 9.13 9.77
C GLY A 260 11.70 7.80 9.52
N PHE A 261 10.37 7.78 9.67
CA PHE A 261 9.53 6.60 9.43
C PHE A 261 8.90 6.58 8.02
N LEU A 262 9.05 7.65 7.24
CA LEU A 262 8.41 7.80 5.94
C LEU A 262 9.28 7.28 4.80
N GLU A 263 8.63 6.61 3.85
CA GLU A 263 9.23 6.29 2.55
C GLU A 263 9.31 7.53 1.62
N PRO A 264 10.18 7.50 0.58
CA PRO A 264 10.39 8.63 -0.32
C PRO A 264 9.12 9.16 -1.01
N HIS A 265 8.15 8.31 -1.34
CA HIS A 265 6.91 8.73 -2.02
C HIS A 265 6.01 9.59 -1.11
N HIS A 266 6.11 9.46 0.21
CA HIS A 266 5.37 10.31 1.16
C HIS A 266 5.87 11.75 1.23
N THR A 267 7.14 11.98 0.90
CA THR A 267 7.82 13.26 1.14
C THR A 267 8.21 13.97 -0.15
N LYS A 268 8.63 13.25 -1.19
CA LYS A 268 9.15 13.85 -2.43
C LYS A 268 8.08 14.18 -3.45
N GLU A 269 7.02 13.39 -3.48
CA GLU A 269 5.97 13.61 -4.46
C GLU A 269 5.00 14.71 -4.00
N ILE A 270 4.69 15.62 -4.92
CA ILE A 270 3.96 16.83 -4.62
C ILE A 270 2.56 16.76 -5.24
N ASN A 271 1.53 17.16 -4.49
CA ASN A 271 0.17 17.29 -5.02
C ASN A 271 0.03 18.51 -5.95
N ALA A 272 -1.14 18.69 -6.56
CA ALA A 272 -1.42 19.86 -7.41
C ALA A 272 -1.25 21.21 -6.68
N ALA A 273 -1.27 21.21 -5.34
CA ALA A 273 -1.12 22.38 -4.49
C ALA A 273 0.33 22.61 -4.02
N GLY A 274 1.33 21.88 -4.53
CA GLY A 274 2.71 22.14 -4.15
C GLY A 274 3.16 21.48 -2.84
N GLN A 275 2.35 20.59 -2.24
CA GLN A 275 2.62 19.96 -0.95
C GLN A 275 2.90 18.45 -1.04
N SER A 276 3.80 17.95 -0.20
CA SER A 276 3.97 16.51 0.02
C SER A 276 2.79 15.90 0.77
N ALA A 277 2.66 14.57 0.75
CA ALA A 277 1.60 13.88 1.50
C ALA A 277 1.69 14.18 3.00
N LEU A 278 2.90 14.21 3.55
CA LEU A 278 3.14 14.60 4.94
C LEU A 278 2.68 16.03 5.23
N GLN A 279 3.12 17.00 4.42
CA GLN A 279 2.78 18.42 4.62
C GLN A 279 1.26 18.64 4.57
N ALA A 280 0.60 18.03 3.58
CA ALA A 280 -0.85 18.11 3.46
C ALA A 280 -1.57 17.48 4.67
N ALA A 281 -1.12 16.30 5.12
CA ALA A 281 -1.71 15.62 6.27
C ALA A 281 -1.55 16.41 7.58
N VAL A 282 -0.35 16.96 7.82
CA VAL A 282 -0.07 17.76 9.02
C VAL A 282 -0.88 19.05 9.01
N ALA A 283 -0.93 19.78 7.89
CA ALA A 283 -1.70 21.01 7.78
C ALA A 283 -3.20 20.76 8.01
N GLN A 284 -3.78 19.73 7.37
CA GLN A 284 -5.18 19.39 7.59
C GLN A 284 -5.47 18.96 9.03
N HIS A 285 -4.57 18.19 9.63
CA HIS A 285 -4.70 17.76 11.02
C HIS A 285 -4.62 18.93 12.00
N ASN A 286 -3.63 19.79 11.85
CA ASN A 286 -3.47 20.97 12.70
C ASN A 286 -4.64 21.95 12.54
N LEU A 287 -5.22 22.07 11.34
CA LEU A 287 -6.43 22.84 11.13
C LEU A 287 -7.64 22.25 11.87
N GLN A 288 -7.79 20.91 11.84
CA GLN A 288 -8.83 20.23 12.63
C GLN A 288 -8.58 20.36 14.14
N ALA A 289 -7.33 20.36 14.59
CA ALA A 289 -7.01 20.63 15.99
C ALA A 289 -7.39 22.08 16.35
N ALA A 290 -7.02 23.05 15.51
CA ALA A 290 -7.35 24.46 15.69
C ALA A 290 -8.85 24.70 15.86
N SER A 291 -9.69 24.01 15.09
CA SER A 291 -11.14 24.15 15.19
C SER A 291 -11.74 23.69 16.53
N ARG A 292 -10.98 22.97 17.35
CA ARG A 292 -11.41 22.55 18.70
C ARG A 292 -10.95 23.52 19.79
N PHE A 293 -9.92 24.32 19.52
CA PHE A 293 -9.30 25.22 20.51
C PHE A 293 -9.63 26.70 20.26
N TYR A 294 -9.94 27.06 19.01
CA TYR A 294 -10.20 28.44 18.61
C TYR A 294 -11.61 28.59 18.09
N SER A 295 -12.32 29.65 18.51
CA SER A 295 -13.59 30.05 17.89
C SER A 295 -13.37 30.72 16.54
N ASN A 296 -12.30 31.51 16.41
CA ASN A 296 -11.85 32.13 15.18
C ASN A 296 -10.33 32.33 15.20
N LEU A 297 -9.74 32.52 14.03
CA LEU A 297 -8.30 32.75 13.87
C LEU A 297 -8.05 33.59 12.61
N SER A 298 -7.03 34.46 12.63
CA SER A 298 -6.63 35.17 11.40
C SER A 298 -6.01 34.18 10.40
N LEU A 299 -6.17 34.42 9.10
CA LEU A 299 -5.60 33.54 8.07
C LEU A 299 -4.06 33.54 8.08
N THR A 300 -3.44 34.63 8.55
CA THR A 300 -2.00 34.74 8.80
C THR A 300 -1.54 33.83 9.94
N ASP A 301 -2.16 33.94 11.11
CA ASP A 301 -1.81 33.11 12.28
C ASP A 301 -2.11 31.64 12.00
N LEU A 302 -3.17 31.36 11.23
CA LEU A 302 -3.47 30.02 10.77
C LEU A 302 -2.32 29.46 9.93
N GLY A 303 -1.80 30.23 8.96
CA GLY A 303 -0.66 29.81 8.15
C GLY A 303 0.56 29.42 9.00
N GLU A 304 0.89 30.22 10.01
CA GLU A 304 1.98 29.93 10.95
C GLU A 304 1.73 28.63 11.74
N LEU A 305 0.51 28.46 12.26
CA LEU A 305 0.09 27.28 13.02
C LEU A 305 0.13 25.99 12.19
N LEU A 306 -0.18 26.08 10.89
CA LEU A 306 -0.14 24.95 9.96
C LEU A 306 1.27 24.63 9.46
N GLY A 307 2.27 25.47 9.77
CA GLY A 307 3.64 25.33 9.26
C GLY A 307 3.79 25.76 7.80
N ILE A 308 2.85 26.56 7.28
CA ILE A 308 2.86 27.09 5.91
C ILE A 308 3.33 28.55 5.99
N GLN A 309 4.64 28.72 6.12
CA GLN A 309 5.27 30.03 6.30
C GLN A 309 4.93 30.98 5.14
N GLY A 310 4.29 32.12 5.44
CA GLY A 310 4.17 33.26 4.53
C GLY A 310 3.03 33.23 3.49
N HIS A 311 2.09 32.27 3.54
CA HIS A 311 1.00 32.15 2.56
C HIS A 311 -0.38 32.01 3.21
N SER A 312 -0.98 33.11 3.66
CA SER A 312 -2.38 33.16 4.13
C SER A 312 -3.34 32.56 3.10
N VAL A 313 -3.06 32.76 1.81
CA VAL A 313 -3.81 32.21 0.68
C VAL A 313 -3.82 30.68 0.66
N ASP A 314 -2.71 30.03 1.03
CA ASP A 314 -2.65 28.56 1.01
C ASP A 314 -3.32 27.97 2.26
N ALA A 315 -3.22 28.64 3.41
CA ALA A 315 -4.01 28.31 4.59
C ALA A 315 -5.52 28.42 4.32
N GLU A 316 -5.95 29.50 3.64
CA GLU A 316 -7.31 29.72 3.18
C GLU A 316 -7.78 28.59 2.26
N LYS A 317 -7.00 28.23 1.24
CA LYS A 317 -7.36 27.14 0.30
C LYS A 317 -7.56 25.81 1.01
N ILE A 318 -6.68 25.45 1.95
CA ILE A 318 -6.79 24.20 2.71
C ILE A 318 -8.06 24.21 3.57
N ALA A 319 -8.32 25.33 4.24
CA ALA A 319 -9.54 25.48 5.02
C ALA A 319 -10.81 25.43 4.18
N ALA A 320 -10.83 26.15 3.05
CA ALA A 320 -11.95 26.15 2.11
C ALA A 320 -12.21 24.74 1.56
N GLN A 321 -11.16 23.99 1.21
CA GLN A 321 -11.27 22.60 0.78
C GLN A 321 -11.86 21.71 1.89
N MET A 322 -11.36 21.82 3.11
CA MET A 322 -11.87 21.01 4.24
C MET A 322 -13.33 21.34 4.59
N ILE A 323 -13.75 22.59 4.46
CA ILE A 323 -15.14 23.02 4.65
C ILE A 323 -16.02 22.48 3.51
N ALA A 324 -15.60 22.65 2.26
CA ALA A 324 -16.34 22.18 1.09
C ALA A 324 -16.55 20.65 1.07
N GLU A 325 -15.55 19.89 1.54
CA GLU A 325 -15.62 18.44 1.69
C GLU A 325 -16.41 17.99 2.94
N GLY A 326 -16.90 18.91 3.77
CA GLY A 326 -17.65 18.62 4.98
C GLY A 326 -16.81 18.01 6.11
N ARG A 327 -15.48 18.15 6.06
CA ARG A 327 -14.54 17.62 7.06
C ARG A 327 -14.21 18.62 8.16
N LEU A 328 -14.47 19.90 7.91
CA LEU A 328 -14.31 21.01 8.85
C LEU A 328 -15.61 21.82 8.87
N ALA A 329 -16.13 22.10 10.07
CA ALA A 329 -17.30 22.96 10.22
C ALA A 329 -16.84 24.40 10.52
N GLY A 330 -17.19 25.33 9.64
CA GLY A 330 -16.80 26.73 9.78
C GLY A 330 -17.11 27.56 8.54
N SER A 331 -16.80 28.85 8.61
CA SER A 331 -16.93 29.82 7.51
C SER A 331 -15.70 30.69 7.43
N ILE A 332 -15.34 31.12 6.22
CA ILE A 332 -14.19 31.99 5.98
C ILE A 332 -14.72 33.38 5.60
N ASP A 333 -14.21 34.41 6.29
CA ASP A 333 -14.37 35.80 5.90
C ASP A 333 -13.13 36.24 5.13
N GLN A 334 -13.27 36.37 3.82
CA GLN A 334 -12.18 36.75 2.93
C GLN A 334 -11.86 38.25 3.00
N VAL A 335 -12.80 39.11 3.42
CA VAL A 335 -12.56 40.55 3.51
C VAL A 335 -11.72 40.86 4.74
N ASP A 336 -12.14 40.33 5.89
CA ASP A 336 -11.45 40.54 7.17
C ASP A 336 -10.26 39.59 7.37
N GLN A 337 -10.09 38.58 6.50
CA GLN A 337 -9.03 37.58 6.57
C GLN A 337 -9.08 36.74 7.86
N TYR A 338 -10.28 36.29 8.25
CA TYR A 338 -10.51 35.42 9.40
C TYR A 338 -11.22 34.13 9.01
N ILE A 339 -10.92 33.05 9.72
CA ILE A 339 -11.73 31.84 9.74
C ILE A 339 -12.54 31.79 11.04
N TYR A 340 -13.80 31.41 10.94
CA TYR A 340 -14.70 31.16 12.06
C TYR A 340 -15.03 29.67 12.12
N PHE A 341 -14.73 29.04 13.24
CA PHE A 341 -15.01 27.63 13.45
C PHE A 341 -16.39 27.45 14.07
N ALA A 342 -17.21 26.60 13.45
CA ALA A 342 -18.54 26.33 13.93
C ALA A 342 -18.45 25.49 15.22
N HIS A 343 -18.80 26.12 16.33
CA HIS A 343 -19.11 25.42 17.57
C HIS A 343 -20.61 25.15 17.54
N ASN A 344 -21.03 23.89 17.64
CA ASN A 344 -22.46 23.56 17.64
C ASN A 344 -23.15 24.33 18.77
N ASN A 345 -24.08 25.23 18.45
CA ASN A 345 -24.82 25.98 19.48
C ASN A 345 -25.68 25.07 20.38
N ASP A 346 -26.08 23.90 19.89
CA ASP A 346 -26.69 22.85 20.72
C ASP A 346 -25.68 22.20 21.68
N VAL A 347 -24.40 22.20 21.31
CA VAL A 347 -23.31 21.75 22.17
C VAL A 347 -22.99 22.84 23.19
N THR A 348 -23.05 24.13 22.86
CA THR A 348 -22.78 25.20 23.84
C THR A 348 -23.82 25.26 24.97
N LEU A 349 -25.11 25.02 24.67
CA LEU A 349 -26.14 24.87 25.70
C LEU A 349 -25.93 23.61 26.56
N ARG A 350 -25.59 22.48 25.94
CA ARG A 350 -25.28 21.24 26.67
C ARG A 350 -23.99 21.32 27.48
N GLU A 351 -22.98 22.05 26.99
CA GLU A 351 -21.73 22.35 27.69
C GLU A 351 -22.00 23.27 28.88
N TRP A 352 -22.89 24.26 28.72
CA TRP A 352 -23.36 25.07 29.83
C TRP A 352 -24.07 24.22 30.89
N ASP A 353 -24.98 23.33 30.49
CA ASP A 353 -25.62 22.36 31.40
C ASP A 353 -24.60 21.44 32.08
N ALA A 354 -23.60 20.96 31.35
CA ALA A 354 -22.52 20.13 31.87
C ALA A 354 -21.64 20.88 32.88
N HIS A 355 -21.32 22.15 32.62
CA HIS A 355 -20.56 22.99 33.54
C HIS A 355 -21.34 23.30 34.82
N ILE A 356 -22.65 23.52 34.72
CA ILE A 356 -23.53 23.64 35.89
C ILE A 356 -23.47 22.34 36.70
N LEU A 357 -23.60 21.19 36.05
CA LEU A 357 -23.54 19.89 36.73
C LEU A 357 -22.18 19.66 37.41
N GLU A 358 -21.07 19.99 36.74
CA GLU A 358 -19.72 19.85 37.27
C GLU A 358 -19.50 20.77 38.48
N THR A 359 -19.91 22.04 38.40
CA THR A 359 -19.84 22.95 39.55
C THR A 359 -20.72 22.48 40.71
N CYS A 360 -21.92 21.96 40.44
CA CYS A 360 -22.75 21.34 41.47
C CYS A 360 -22.06 20.12 42.10
N ASN A 361 -21.45 19.24 41.30
CA ASN A 361 -20.73 18.06 41.80
C ASN A 361 -19.52 18.45 42.66
N VAL A 362 -18.75 19.45 42.24
CA VAL A 362 -17.63 19.99 43.03
C VAL A 362 -18.14 20.58 44.34
N ALA A 363 -19.23 21.36 44.31
CA ALA A 363 -19.84 21.91 45.52
C ALA A 363 -20.33 20.81 46.47
N THR A 364 -20.95 19.75 45.93
CA THR A 364 -21.35 18.58 46.73
C THR A 364 -20.15 17.88 47.34
N SER A 365 -19.07 17.65 46.57
CA SER A 365 -17.82 17.05 47.05
C SER A 365 -17.21 17.85 48.21
N ILE A 366 -17.16 19.18 48.07
CA ILE A 366 -16.65 20.07 49.12
C ILE A 366 -17.54 20.00 50.36
N ALA A 367 -18.87 20.00 50.19
CA ALA A 367 -19.81 19.89 51.30
C ALA A 367 -19.66 18.56 52.04
N THR A 368 -19.48 17.45 51.32
CA THR A 368 -19.19 16.15 51.94
C THR A 368 -17.85 16.14 52.67
N ASP A 369 -16.80 16.72 52.10
CA ASP A 369 -15.48 16.80 52.73
C ASP A 369 -15.51 17.61 54.03
N ILE A 370 -16.26 18.72 54.06
CA ILE A 370 -16.48 19.54 55.27
C ILE A 370 -17.26 18.73 56.31
N SER A 371 -18.34 18.05 55.93
CA SER A 371 -19.12 17.22 56.85
C SER A 371 -18.30 16.06 57.43
N VAL A 372 -17.41 15.45 56.67
CA VAL A 372 -16.52 14.39 57.17
C VAL A 372 -15.46 14.95 58.12
N ARG A 373 -14.88 16.13 57.82
CA ARG A 373 -13.86 16.74 58.68
C ARG A 373 -14.39 17.33 59.98
N TYR A 374 -15.61 17.87 59.98
CA TYR A 374 -16.13 18.67 61.09
C TYR A 374 -17.46 18.15 61.66
N GLY A 375 -18.03 17.08 61.11
CA GLY A 375 -19.35 16.55 61.49
C GLY A 375 -19.43 15.83 62.85
N THR A 376 -18.33 15.69 63.59
CA THR A 376 -18.32 15.07 64.93
C THR A 376 -17.65 15.96 65.98
N SER A 377 -18.13 17.19 66.15
CA SER A 377 -17.80 18.02 67.33
C SER A 377 -18.92 19.00 67.69
N ILE A 378 -20.18 18.56 67.71
CA ILE A 378 -21.27 19.23 68.46
C ILE A 378 -22.22 18.15 69.04
N LEU A 379 -21.77 17.50 70.10
CA LEU A 379 -22.54 16.99 71.23
C LEU A 379 -21.64 17.16 72.45
#